data_AF-A0A0T6B6N7-F1
#
_entry.id   AF-A0A0T6B6N7-F1
#
_cell.length_a   1.000
_cell.length_b   1.000
_cell.length_c   1.000
_cell.angle_alpha   90.00
_cell.angle_beta   90.00
_cell.angle_gamma   90.00
#
_symmetry.space_group_name_H-M   'P 1'
#
loop_
_entity.id
_entity.type
_entity.pdbx_description
1 polymer ?
#
loop_
_entity_poly.entity_id
_entity_poly.type
_entity_poly.pdbx_seq_one_letter_code
_entity_poly.pdbx_strand_id
1 'polypeptide(L)'
;MLSEKKCILYVYKGQMGLPSLDYKCLQALFTAQLKHSQKVEIKSSGFYTTPYFPMLEYEGQYYTTQANILKKLEQIIGHMDTKYNVKKSRIEAYKALTYQTLEPCITLDFWGNEKNCQYLLKLYGNEKYFPLRLVYLRRMNTHVQDIVSQYLQGLPNETRLTNVHEVLESYFSDIAHLLTIHKYLLGDSPTSLDAYVCGYLVPIYTLNF
;
A
#
# COMPACT_ATOMS: atom_id res chain seq x y z
N MET A 1 -21.52 -30.39 -3.11
CA MET A 1 -20.97 -29.14 -3.65
C MET A 1 -20.50 -28.29 -2.49
N LEU A 2 -19.20 -28.28 -2.19
CA LEU A 2 -18.64 -27.34 -1.22
C LEU A 2 -18.75 -25.95 -1.83
N SER A 3 -19.50 -25.05 -1.19
CA SER A 3 -19.52 -23.65 -1.58
C SER A 3 -18.08 -23.14 -1.52
N GLU A 4 -17.55 -22.65 -2.64
CA GLU A 4 -16.26 -21.97 -2.62
C GLU A 4 -16.37 -20.80 -1.65
N LYS A 5 -15.56 -20.83 -0.60
CA LYS A 5 -15.54 -19.80 0.44
C LYS A 5 -15.15 -18.49 -0.21
N LYS A 6 -16.12 -17.57 -0.26
CA LYS A 6 -15.99 -16.30 -0.95
C LYS A 6 -15.10 -15.36 -0.16
N CYS A 7 -13.94 -15.02 -0.71
CA CYS A 7 -13.06 -13.98 -0.19
C CYS A 7 -13.24 -12.72 -1.02
N ILE A 8 -13.55 -11.59 -0.37
CA ILE A 8 -13.77 -10.31 -1.04
C ILE A 8 -12.77 -9.29 -0.52
N LEU A 9 -11.98 -8.72 -1.42
CA LEU A 9 -11.07 -7.62 -1.12
C LEU A 9 -11.69 -6.30 -1.60
N TYR A 10 -11.99 -5.42 -0.66
CA TYR A 10 -12.48 -4.08 -0.93
C TYR A 10 -11.31 -3.10 -1.04
N VAL A 11 -11.28 -2.34 -2.13
CA VAL A 11 -10.22 -1.37 -2.45
C VAL A 11 -10.80 -0.05 -2.94
N TYR A 12 -9.99 1.02 -2.88
CA TYR A 12 -10.31 2.24 -3.63
C TYR A 12 -10.29 1.97 -5.13
N LYS A 13 -11.17 2.61 -5.91
CA LYS A 13 -11.16 2.43 -7.36
C LYS A 13 -9.87 2.97 -7.94
N GLY A 14 -9.45 2.30 -9.01
CA GLY A 14 -8.36 2.75 -9.84
C GLY A 14 -8.62 4.12 -10.47
N GLN A 15 -7.62 4.99 -10.43
CA GLN A 15 -7.57 6.28 -11.12
C GLN A 15 -6.16 6.45 -11.69
N MET A 16 -5.99 7.29 -12.73
CA MET A 16 -4.68 7.58 -13.35
C MET A 16 -3.92 6.35 -13.87
N GLY A 17 -4.64 5.33 -14.35
CA GLY A 17 -4.04 4.09 -14.84
C GLY A 17 -3.62 3.10 -13.74
N LEU A 18 -3.80 3.46 -12.46
CA LEU A 18 -3.56 2.56 -11.34
C LEU A 18 -4.78 1.68 -11.06
N PRO A 19 -4.60 0.43 -10.58
CA PRO A 19 -5.72 -0.41 -10.18
C PRO A 19 -6.36 0.05 -8.85
N SER A 20 -5.62 0.80 -8.03
CA SER A 20 -6.13 1.50 -6.85
C SER A 20 -5.27 2.74 -6.56
N LEU A 21 -5.87 3.77 -5.96
CA LEU A 21 -5.17 5.01 -5.62
C LEU A 21 -4.23 4.84 -4.41
N ASP A 22 -4.60 3.96 -3.47
CA ASP A 22 -3.91 3.81 -2.20
C ASP A 22 -2.83 2.71 -2.24
N TYR A 23 -1.65 3.01 -1.69
CA TYR A 23 -0.52 2.08 -1.71
C TYR A 23 -0.81 0.79 -0.93
N LYS A 24 -1.54 0.84 0.19
CA LYS A 24 -1.91 -0.37 0.95
C LYS A 24 -2.87 -1.24 0.16
N CYS A 25 -3.82 -0.63 -0.54
CA CYS A 25 -4.70 -1.33 -1.49
C CYS A 25 -3.90 -2.00 -2.61
N LEU A 26 -2.92 -1.30 -3.19
CA LEU A 26 -2.05 -1.86 -4.23
C LEU A 26 -1.23 -3.05 -3.73
N GLN A 27 -0.64 -2.96 -2.54
CA GLN A 27 0.07 -4.10 -1.93
C GLN A 27 -0.82 -5.33 -1.79
N ALA A 28 -2.07 -5.15 -1.33
CA ALA A 28 -3.03 -6.25 -1.21
C ALA A 28 -3.45 -6.81 -2.57
N LEU A 29 -3.67 -5.94 -3.57
CA LEU A 29 -4.01 -6.34 -4.94
C LEU A 29 -2.88 -7.10 -5.61
N PHE A 30 -1.65 -6.61 -5.55
CA PHE A 30 -0.49 -7.30 -6.12
C PHE A 30 -0.30 -8.65 -5.45
N THR A 31 -0.39 -8.71 -4.11
CA THR A 31 -0.34 -9.98 -3.37
C THR A 31 -1.40 -10.98 -3.86
N ALA A 32 -2.63 -10.51 -4.09
CA ALA A 32 -3.70 -11.34 -4.64
C ALA A 32 -3.44 -11.81 -6.08
N GLN A 33 -2.83 -10.94 -6.91
CA GLN A 33 -2.57 -11.20 -8.32
C GLN A 33 -1.36 -12.11 -8.57
N LEU A 34 -0.36 -12.13 -7.69
CA LEU A 34 0.89 -12.88 -7.91
C LEU A 34 0.70 -14.40 -8.13
N LYS A 35 -0.40 -15.02 -7.66
CA LYS A 35 -0.74 -16.43 -7.96
C LYS A 35 -1.92 -16.60 -8.92
N HIS A 36 -2.39 -15.54 -9.56
CA HIS A 36 -3.58 -15.56 -10.43
C HIS A 36 -4.77 -16.26 -9.76
N SER A 37 -4.95 -16.03 -8.46
CA SER A 37 -5.94 -16.76 -7.68
C SER A 37 -7.34 -16.22 -7.95
N GLN A 38 -8.18 -16.99 -8.65
CA GLN A 38 -9.60 -16.70 -8.82
C GLN A 38 -10.39 -16.71 -7.50
N LYS A 39 -9.74 -17.06 -6.38
CA LYS A 39 -10.36 -17.17 -5.05
C LYS A 39 -10.67 -15.84 -4.38
N VAL A 40 -10.10 -14.73 -4.87
CA VAL A 40 -10.30 -13.40 -4.28
C VAL A 40 -11.08 -12.53 -5.26
N GLU A 41 -12.30 -12.18 -4.90
CA GLU A 41 -13.11 -11.21 -5.64
C GLU A 41 -12.68 -9.79 -5.23
N ILE A 42 -12.31 -8.97 -6.21
CA ILE A 42 -11.93 -7.57 -5.96
C ILE A 42 -13.16 -6.69 -6.17
N LYS A 43 -13.50 -5.88 -5.16
CA LYS A 43 -14.59 -4.91 -5.23
C LYS A 43 -14.10 -3.50 -4.97
N SER A 44 -14.34 -2.59 -5.90
CA SER A 44 -14.25 -1.14 -5.66
C SER A 44 -15.62 -0.60 -5.31
N SER A 45 -15.75 0.18 -4.23
CA SER A 45 -17.03 0.80 -3.88
C SER A 45 -16.87 2.20 -3.31
N GLY A 46 -17.59 3.14 -3.93
CA GLY A 46 -17.75 4.50 -3.44
C GLY A 46 -18.69 4.63 -2.24
N PHE A 47 -19.44 3.61 -1.85
CA PHE A 47 -20.55 3.78 -0.88
C PHE A 47 -20.14 3.82 0.59
N TYR A 48 -18.87 3.55 0.92
CA TYR A 48 -18.43 3.55 2.31
C TYR A 48 -18.17 4.95 2.85
N THR A 49 -18.65 5.22 4.06
CA THR A 49 -18.45 6.50 4.78
C THR A 49 -17.18 6.50 5.63
N THR A 50 -16.53 5.36 5.76
CA THR A 50 -15.25 5.17 6.44
C THR A 50 -14.09 5.25 5.44
N PRO A 51 -13.00 5.96 5.77
CA PRO A 51 -11.81 6.06 4.92
C PRO A 51 -10.82 4.90 5.15
N TYR A 52 -11.31 3.70 5.46
CA TYR A 52 -10.48 2.56 5.83
C TYR A 52 -10.52 1.49 4.74
N PHE A 53 -9.77 1.73 3.66
CA PHE A 53 -9.38 0.68 2.71
C PHE A 53 -7.86 0.51 2.72
N PRO A 54 -7.34 -0.69 2.44
CA PRO A 54 -8.07 -1.91 2.05
C PRO A 54 -8.85 -2.57 3.19
N MET A 55 -9.87 -3.36 2.84
CA MET A 55 -10.62 -4.19 3.78
C MET A 55 -10.84 -5.58 3.17
N LEU A 56 -10.58 -6.63 3.94
CA LEU A 56 -10.77 -8.01 3.51
C LEU A 56 -11.97 -8.62 4.24
N GLU A 57 -12.90 -9.18 3.48
CA GLU A 57 -14.00 -10.00 4.00
C GLU A 57 -13.73 -11.47 3.68
N TYR A 58 -13.76 -12.30 4.71
CA TYR A 58 -13.62 -13.75 4.57
C TYR A 58 -14.54 -14.44 5.58
N GLU A 59 -15.48 -15.23 5.09
CA GLU A 59 -16.45 -15.97 5.91
C GLU A 59 -17.24 -15.08 6.90
N GLY A 60 -17.60 -13.87 6.48
CA GLY A 60 -18.33 -12.91 7.32
C GLY A 60 -17.49 -12.16 8.36
N GLN A 61 -16.18 -12.41 8.40
CA GLN A 61 -15.23 -11.63 9.20
C GLN A 61 -14.57 -10.55 8.36
N TYR A 62 -14.43 -9.36 8.96
CA TYR A 62 -13.77 -8.20 8.34
C TYR A 62 -12.39 -7.97 8.94
N TYR A 63 -11.38 -7.83 8.08
CA TYR A 63 -10.02 -7.46 8.45
C TYR A 63 -9.71 -6.08 7.86
N THR A 64 -9.31 -5.14 8.70
CA THR A 64 -9.08 -3.73 8.31
C THR A 64 -7.61 -3.31 8.43
N THR A 65 -6.80 -4.02 9.22
CA THR A 65 -5.36 -3.72 9.37
C THR A 65 -4.55 -4.38 8.26
N GLN A 66 -3.62 -3.64 7.65
CA GLN A 66 -2.81 -4.12 6.53
C GLN A 66 -2.08 -5.44 6.83
N ALA A 67 -1.43 -5.55 8.00
CA ALA A 67 -0.73 -6.78 8.39
C ALA A 67 -1.67 -7.99 8.48
N ASN A 68 -2.88 -7.81 9.01
CA ASN A 68 -3.87 -8.87 9.12
C ASN A 68 -4.44 -9.26 7.75
N ILE A 69 -4.69 -8.27 6.88
CA ILE A 69 -5.16 -8.49 5.51
C ILE A 69 -4.13 -9.31 4.72
N LEU A 70 -2.87 -8.88 4.70
CA LEU A 70 -1.81 -9.57 3.96
C LEU A 70 -1.58 -10.99 4.50
N LYS A 71 -1.52 -11.16 5.82
CA LYS A 71 -1.38 -12.49 6.45
C LYS A 71 -2.55 -13.41 6.09
N LYS A 72 -3.78 -12.89 6.05
CA LYS A 72 -4.96 -13.69 5.70
C LYS A 72 -5.00 -14.02 4.22
N LEU A 73 -4.64 -13.08 3.35
CA LEU A 73 -4.49 -13.30 1.91
C LEU A 73 -3.45 -14.39 1.63
N GLU A 74 -2.29 -14.36 2.29
CA GLU A 74 -1.28 -15.42 2.17
C GLU A 74 -1.80 -16.78 2.62
N GLN A 75 -2.65 -16.85 3.65
CA GLN A 75 -3.27 -18.12 4.08
C GLN A 75 -4.24 -18.68 3.03
N ILE A 76 -5.01 -17.82 2.36
CA ILE A 76 -6.05 -18.22 1.39
C ILE A 76 -5.43 -18.61 0.04
N ILE A 77 -4.46 -17.81 -0.42
CA ILE A 77 -3.80 -17.98 -1.72
C ILE A 77 -2.62 -18.98 -1.61
N GLY A 78 -2.15 -19.22 -0.38
CA GLY A 78 -0.98 -20.02 -0.06
C GLY A 78 0.29 -19.16 -0.10
N HIS A 79 1.22 -19.44 0.82
CA HIS A 79 2.44 -18.64 0.98
C HIS A 79 3.20 -18.41 -0.33
N MET A 80 3.55 -17.15 -0.59
CA MET A 80 4.30 -16.71 -1.78
C MET A 80 5.77 -17.11 -1.70
N ASP A 81 6.31 -17.12 -0.49
CA ASP A 81 7.76 -17.17 -0.25
C ASP A 81 8.28 -18.61 -0.04
N THR A 82 7.49 -19.63 -0.38
CA THR A 82 7.83 -21.05 -0.13
C THR A 82 9.13 -21.48 -0.79
N LYS A 83 9.44 -20.93 -1.98
CA LYS A 83 10.70 -21.19 -2.69
C LYS A 83 11.93 -20.59 -2.01
N TYR A 84 11.73 -19.63 -1.11
CA TYR A 84 12.80 -18.83 -0.49
C TYR A 84 12.79 -18.95 1.04
N ASN A 85 12.43 -20.13 1.58
CA ASN A 85 12.31 -20.33 3.03
C ASN A 85 13.59 -19.92 3.80
N VAL A 86 14.78 -20.16 3.21
CA VAL A 86 16.08 -19.73 3.77
C VAL A 86 16.27 -18.20 3.75
N LYS A 87 15.65 -17.50 2.79
CA LYS A 87 15.71 -16.04 2.65
C LYS A 87 14.51 -15.31 3.29
N LYS A 88 13.67 -16.00 4.06
CA LYS A 88 12.48 -15.39 4.67
C LYS A 88 12.83 -14.24 5.63
N SER A 89 13.89 -14.37 6.41
CA SER A 89 14.41 -13.29 7.27
C SER A 89 14.81 -12.07 6.45
N ARG A 90 15.44 -12.29 5.29
CA ARG A 90 15.80 -11.23 4.35
C ARG A 90 14.57 -10.54 3.77
N ILE A 91 13.53 -11.29 3.39
CA ILE A 91 12.26 -10.72 2.92
C ILE A 91 11.67 -9.76 3.96
N GLU A 92 11.54 -10.20 5.20
CA GLU A 92 10.97 -9.38 6.27
C GLU A 92 11.87 -8.17 6.61
N ALA A 93 13.19 -8.34 6.59
CA ALA A 93 14.14 -7.23 6.77
C ALA A 93 13.99 -6.16 5.67
N TYR A 94 13.86 -6.58 4.40
CA TYR A 94 13.64 -5.64 3.30
C TYR A 94 12.26 -4.97 3.36
N LYS A 95 11.19 -5.68 3.80
CA LYS A 95 9.88 -5.05 4.04
C LYS A 95 9.97 -3.98 5.14
N ALA A 96 10.67 -4.28 6.23
CA ALA A 96 10.90 -3.33 7.31
C ALA A 96 11.72 -2.11 6.85
N LEU A 97 12.78 -2.34 6.08
CA LEU A 97 13.58 -1.28 5.45
C LEU A 97 12.71 -0.41 4.54
N THR A 98 11.94 -1.03 3.64
CA THR A 98 11.00 -0.35 2.73
C THR A 98 10.01 0.53 3.51
N TYR A 99 9.45 0.01 4.59
CA TYR A 99 8.53 0.76 5.44
C TYR A 99 9.22 1.96 6.07
N GLN A 100 10.41 1.77 6.64
CA GLN A 100 11.16 2.84 7.29
C GLN A 100 11.61 3.93 6.31
N THR A 101 11.88 3.59 5.05
CA THR A 101 12.34 4.55 4.03
C THR A 101 11.18 5.23 3.30
N LEU A 102 10.21 4.48 2.78
CA LEU A 102 9.18 5.02 1.89
C LEU A 102 7.94 5.55 2.62
N GLU A 103 7.59 5.02 3.80
CA GLU A 103 6.40 5.48 4.54
C GLU A 103 6.49 6.95 4.95
N PRO A 104 7.63 7.46 5.48
CA PRO A 104 7.76 8.88 5.80
C PRO A 104 7.69 9.76 4.55
N CYS A 105 8.31 9.32 3.45
CA CYS A 105 8.34 10.08 2.20
C CYS A 105 6.93 10.26 1.63
N ILE A 106 6.17 9.18 1.52
CA ILE A 106 4.76 9.28 1.11
C ILE A 106 3.98 10.13 2.09
N THR A 107 4.16 9.94 3.39
CA THR A 107 3.42 10.73 4.38
C THR A 107 3.69 12.23 4.23
N LEU A 108 4.95 12.64 4.11
CA LEU A 108 5.32 14.05 4.03
C LEU A 108 5.08 14.65 2.64
N ASP A 109 5.45 13.97 1.56
CA ASP A 109 5.34 14.50 0.21
C ASP A 109 3.89 14.50 -0.28
N PHE A 110 3.13 13.44 0.00
CA PHE A 110 1.76 13.32 -0.50
C PHE A 110 0.79 14.12 0.39
N TRP A 111 0.96 14.02 1.71
CA TRP A 111 0.00 14.54 2.66
C TRP A 111 0.47 15.78 3.43
N GLY A 112 1.78 15.94 3.61
CA GLY A 112 2.36 17.11 4.26
C GLY A 112 2.43 18.34 3.36
N ASN A 113 2.54 18.18 2.04
CA ASN A 113 2.42 19.27 1.09
C ASN A 113 0.95 19.60 0.81
N GLU A 114 0.54 20.84 1.07
CA GLU A 114 -0.85 21.28 0.93
C GLU A 114 -1.41 21.07 -0.48
N LYS A 115 -0.62 21.35 -1.53
CA LYS A 115 -1.07 21.20 -2.93
C LYS A 115 -1.34 19.73 -3.25
N ASN A 116 -0.43 18.85 -2.87
CA ASN A 116 -0.53 17.41 -3.12
C ASN A 116 -1.69 16.82 -2.30
N CYS A 117 -1.81 17.22 -1.04
CA CYS A 117 -2.87 16.78 -0.14
C CYS A 117 -4.26 17.16 -0.68
N GLN A 118 -4.46 18.40 -1.11
CA GLN A 118 -5.73 18.84 -1.71
C GLN A 118 -6.06 18.07 -3.00
N TYR A 119 -5.05 17.83 -3.85
CA TYR A 119 -5.22 17.05 -5.07
C TYR A 119 -5.61 15.60 -4.77
N LEU A 120 -4.91 14.94 -3.86
CA LEU A 120 -5.22 13.56 -3.45
C LEU A 120 -6.59 13.46 -2.80
N LEU A 121 -6.93 14.34 -1.86
CA LEU A 121 -8.26 14.38 -1.25
C LEU A 121 -9.35 14.47 -2.33
N LYS A 122 -9.15 15.29 -3.38
CA LYS A 122 -10.08 15.35 -4.51
C LYS A 122 -10.21 13.99 -5.22
N LEU A 123 -9.10 13.31 -5.50
CA LEU A 123 -9.10 11.98 -6.14
C LEU A 123 -9.83 10.93 -5.29
N TYR A 124 -9.52 10.84 -4.00
CA TYR A 124 -10.20 9.93 -3.06
C TYR A 124 -11.70 10.25 -2.91
N GLY A 125 -12.10 11.52 -3.12
CA GLY A 125 -13.49 11.96 -3.06
C GLY A 125 -14.30 11.76 -4.35
N ASN A 126 -13.67 11.46 -5.50
CA ASN A 126 -14.35 11.43 -6.80
C ASN A 126 -15.45 10.35 -6.91
N GLU A 127 -15.33 9.27 -6.14
CA GLU A 127 -16.32 8.19 -6.13
C GLU A 127 -17.49 8.43 -5.17
N LYS A 128 -17.43 9.49 -4.36
CA LYS A 128 -18.42 9.77 -3.32
C LYS A 128 -19.47 10.73 -3.88
N TYR A 129 -20.74 10.37 -3.73
CA TYR A 129 -21.85 11.26 -4.06
C TYR A 129 -22.06 12.31 -2.96
N PHE A 130 -22.62 13.46 -3.33
CA PHE A 130 -23.13 14.42 -2.34
C PHE A 130 -24.32 13.80 -1.59
N PRO A 131 -24.43 13.94 -0.26
CA PRO A 131 -23.57 14.72 0.66
C PRO A 131 -22.40 13.91 1.28
N LEU A 132 -22.35 12.60 1.08
CA LEU A 132 -21.35 11.70 1.69
C LEU A 132 -19.91 12.11 1.38
N ARG A 133 -19.66 12.69 0.20
CA ARG A 133 -18.37 13.24 -0.18
C ARG A 133 -17.82 14.23 0.85
N LEU A 134 -18.64 15.18 1.31
CA LEU A 134 -18.19 16.22 2.24
C LEU A 134 -17.79 15.63 3.59
N VAL A 135 -18.59 14.70 4.11
CA VAL A 135 -18.30 14.01 5.37
C VAL A 135 -17.04 13.16 5.26
N TYR A 136 -16.90 12.43 4.15
CA TYR A 136 -15.73 11.59 3.87
C TYR A 136 -14.45 12.41 3.80
N LEU A 137 -14.45 13.49 3.00
CA LEU A 137 -13.27 14.35 2.82
C LEU A 137 -12.84 15.01 4.14
N ARG A 138 -13.80 15.45 4.95
CA ARG A 138 -13.50 16.01 6.27
C ARG A 138 -12.83 15.00 7.18
N ARG A 139 -13.38 13.78 7.28
CA ARG A 139 -12.80 12.70 8.10
C ARG A 139 -11.42 12.29 7.61
N MET A 140 -11.25 12.16 6.30
CA MET A 140 -9.98 11.80 5.70
C MET A 140 -8.92 12.88 5.95
N ASN A 141 -9.27 14.15 5.76
CA ASN A 141 -8.34 15.24 6.03
C ASN A 141 -7.92 15.27 7.51
N THR A 142 -8.86 15.17 8.45
CA THR A 142 -8.52 15.10 9.89
C THR A 142 -7.57 13.93 10.17
N HIS A 143 -7.89 12.73 9.68
CA HIS A 143 -7.04 11.55 9.89
C HIS A 143 -5.63 11.73 9.34
N VAL A 144 -5.52 12.30 8.14
CA VAL A 144 -4.24 12.56 7.49
C VAL A 144 -3.44 13.61 8.23
N GLN A 145 -4.05 14.70 8.67
CA GLN A 145 -3.39 15.74 9.46
C GLN A 145 -2.90 15.18 10.81
N ASP A 146 -3.66 14.30 11.44
CA ASP A 146 -3.23 13.61 12.67
C ASP A 146 -1.98 12.77 12.41
N ILE A 147 -1.94 11.98 11.32
CA ILE A 147 -0.77 11.19 10.93
C ILE A 147 0.43 12.11 10.67
N VAL A 148 0.27 13.13 9.83
CA VAL A 148 1.36 14.07 9.50
C VAL A 148 1.88 14.73 10.78
N SER A 149 0.99 15.22 11.65
CA SER A 149 1.39 15.86 12.91
C SER A 149 2.18 14.93 13.83
N GLN A 150 1.80 13.64 13.93
CA GLN A 150 2.54 12.65 14.72
C GLN A 150 3.95 12.42 14.15
N TYR A 151 4.08 12.33 12.83
CA TYR A 151 5.39 12.25 12.18
C TYR A 151 6.23 13.50 12.44
N LEU A 152 5.62 14.69 12.37
CA LEU A 152 6.31 15.97 12.61
C LEU A 152 6.76 16.15 14.07
N GLN A 153 5.95 15.71 15.04
CA GLN A 153 6.25 15.81 16.47
C GLN A 153 7.39 14.87 16.91
N GLY A 154 7.60 13.76 16.19
CA GLY A 154 8.64 12.79 16.49
C GLY A 154 10.05 13.13 15.97
N LEU A 155 10.23 14.23 15.22
CA LEU A 155 11.47 14.52 14.48
C LEU A 155 12.04 15.94 14.76
N PRO A 156 13.30 16.08 15.21
CA PRO A 156 13.99 17.38 15.33
C PRO A 156 14.13 18.08 13.97
N ASN A 157 14.00 19.41 13.94
CA ASN A 157 13.79 20.19 12.71
C ASN A 157 14.96 20.24 11.70
N GLU A 158 16.21 20.01 12.10
CA GLU A 158 17.39 20.39 11.29
C GLU A 158 18.07 19.24 10.53
N THR A 159 17.79 17.96 10.87
CA THR A 159 18.34 16.77 10.18
C THR A 159 17.39 16.16 9.14
N ARG A 160 16.28 16.85 8.83
CA ARG A 160 15.04 16.26 8.27
C ARG A 160 14.96 16.02 6.76
N LEU A 161 15.77 16.67 5.94
CA LEU A 161 15.61 16.59 4.47
C LEU A 161 16.82 15.98 3.79
N THR A 162 18.02 16.41 4.15
CA THR A 162 19.28 15.86 3.61
C THR A 162 19.44 14.37 3.93
N ASN A 163 19.20 13.95 5.18
CA ASN A 163 19.31 12.53 5.55
C ASN A 163 18.25 11.65 4.88
N VAL A 164 17.04 12.18 4.62
CA VAL A 164 15.96 11.41 3.99
C VAL A 164 16.26 11.19 2.51
N HIS A 165 16.75 12.22 1.81
CA HIS A 165 17.15 12.09 0.41
C HIS A 165 18.32 11.12 0.23
N GLU A 166 19.37 11.21 1.06
CA GLU A 166 20.51 10.28 0.99
C GLU A 166 20.09 8.82 1.25
N VAL A 167 19.21 8.60 2.25
CA VAL A 167 18.67 7.27 2.55
C VAL A 167 17.80 6.74 1.41
N LEU A 168 16.99 7.60 0.79
CA LEU A 168 16.18 7.23 -0.38
C LEU A 168 17.03 6.89 -1.59
N GLU A 169 18.05 7.70 -1.91
CA GLU A 169 18.96 7.45 -3.02
C GLU A 169 19.69 6.12 -2.84
N SER A 170 20.20 5.85 -1.63
CA SER A 170 20.82 4.57 -1.29
C SER A 170 19.83 3.41 -1.47
N TYR A 171 18.60 3.55 -0.96
CA TYR A 171 17.58 2.53 -1.06
C TYR A 171 17.17 2.23 -2.51
N PHE A 172 17.01 3.26 -3.34
CA PHE A 172 16.71 3.09 -4.77
C PHE A 172 17.88 2.47 -5.54
N SER A 173 19.12 2.88 -5.23
CA SER A 173 20.32 2.28 -5.80
C SER A 173 20.40 0.78 -5.49
N ASP A 174 20.13 0.41 -4.23
CA ASP A 174 20.11 -0.99 -3.80
C ASP A 174 19.04 -1.81 -4.54
N ILE A 175 17.82 -1.27 -4.67
CA ILE A 175 16.73 -1.92 -5.41
C ILE A 175 17.08 -2.07 -6.89
N ALA A 176 17.61 -1.01 -7.51
CA ALA A 176 17.99 -1.02 -8.92
C ALA A 176 19.08 -2.07 -9.18
N HIS A 177 20.07 -2.17 -8.28
CA HIS A 177 21.10 -3.19 -8.35
C HIS A 177 20.51 -4.61 -8.23
N LEU A 178 19.59 -4.86 -7.29
CA LEU A 178 18.91 -6.16 -7.17
C LEU A 178 18.13 -6.53 -8.44
N LEU A 179 17.40 -5.58 -9.03
CA LEU A 179 16.64 -5.79 -10.27
C LEU A 179 17.51 -5.90 -11.53
N THR A 180 18.76 -5.45 -11.46
CA THR A 180 19.74 -5.65 -12.55
C THR A 180 20.26 -7.09 -12.54
N ILE A 181 20.42 -7.68 -11.36
CA ILE A 181 20.95 -9.04 -11.19
C ILE A 181 19.85 -10.10 -11.34
N HIS A 182 18.64 -9.78 -10.90
CA HIS A 182 17.52 -10.72 -10.81
C HIS A 182 16.28 -10.17 -11.49
N LYS A 183 15.45 -11.06 -12.05
CA LYS A 183 14.16 -10.67 -12.67
C LYS A 183 13.19 -10.05 -11.66
N TYR A 184 13.24 -10.48 -10.41
CA TYR A 184 12.50 -9.96 -9.26
C TYR A 184 13.49 -9.69 -8.12
N LEU A 185 13.08 -8.98 -7.06
CA LEU A 185 14.00 -8.47 -6.03
C LEU A 185 14.92 -9.53 -5.38
N LEU A 186 14.49 -10.80 -5.32
CA LEU A 186 15.25 -11.88 -4.67
C LEU A 186 15.61 -13.07 -5.59
N GLY A 187 15.20 -13.03 -6.86
CA GLY A 187 15.45 -14.11 -7.82
C GLY A 187 14.48 -14.13 -9.01
N ASP A 188 14.20 -15.32 -9.54
CA ASP A 188 13.48 -15.49 -10.82
C ASP A 188 11.96 -15.63 -10.69
N SER A 189 11.43 -15.62 -9.47
CA SER A 189 10.00 -15.70 -9.19
C SER A 189 9.55 -14.59 -8.24
N PRO A 190 8.36 -14.01 -8.45
CA PRO A 190 7.87 -12.93 -7.61
C PRO A 190 7.59 -13.42 -6.19
N THR A 191 7.86 -12.56 -5.23
CA THR A 191 7.73 -12.79 -3.79
C THR A 191 6.77 -11.79 -3.16
N SER A 192 6.42 -12.00 -1.88
CA SER A 192 5.64 -11.03 -1.13
C SER A 192 6.34 -9.67 -1.01
N LEU A 193 7.68 -9.64 -1.08
CA LEU A 193 8.47 -8.41 -1.10
C LEU A 193 8.21 -7.60 -2.37
N ASP A 194 8.14 -8.24 -3.54
CA ASP A 194 7.89 -7.55 -4.80
C ASP A 194 6.52 -6.86 -4.80
N ALA A 195 5.48 -7.55 -4.31
CA ALA A 195 4.16 -6.95 -4.15
C ALA A 195 4.17 -5.76 -3.16
N TYR A 196 4.91 -5.89 -2.06
CA TYR A 196 5.00 -4.87 -1.01
C TYR A 196 5.70 -3.59 -1.53
N VAL A 197 6.87 -3.75 -2.16
CA VAL A 197 7.67 -2.67 -2.71
C VAL A 197 6.96 -2.00 -3.89
N CYS A 198 6.44 -2.78 -4.85
CA CYS A 198 5.71 -2.22 -5.98
C CYS A 198 4.48 -1.41 -5.55
N GLY A 199 3.80 -1.83 -4.46
CA GLY A 199 2.66 -1.09 -3.92
C GLY A 199 3.03 0.34 -3.49
N TYR A 200 4.27 0.58 -3.05
CA TYR A 200 4.79 1.90 -2.74
C TYR A 200 5.32 2.64 -3.96
N LEU A 201 6.11 1.98 -4.81
CA LEU A 201 6.78 2.62 -5.95
C LEU A 201 5.80 3.12 -7.01
N VAL A 202 4.72 2.36 -7.25
CA VAL A 202 3.76 2.66 -8.31
C VAL A 202 3.05 4.01 -8.08
N PRO A 203 2.50 4.31 -6.90
CA PRO A 203 1.97 5.64 -6.58
C PRO A 203 3.02 6.75 -6.69
N ILE A 204 4.23 6.54 -6.17
CA ILE A 204 5.33 7.53 -6.22
C ILE A 204 5.62 7.91 -7.67
N TYR A 205 5.80 6.92 -8.54
CA TYR A 205 6.09 7.14 -9.95
C TYR A 205 4.91 7.76 -10.72
N THR A 206 3.68 7.39 -10.39
CA THR A 206 2.50 7.81 -11.18
C THR A 206 2.01 9.19 -10.80
N LEU A 207 2.10 9.54 -9.52
CA LEU A 207 1.60 10.81 -9.01
C LEU A 207 2.62 11.94 -9.16
N ASN A 208 3.92 11.62 -9.32
CA ASN A 208 5.02 12.56 -9.65
C ASN A 208 4.90 13.90 -8.91
N PHE A 209 4.99 13.85 -7.59
CA PHE A 209 4.98 15.02 -6.72
C PHE A 209 6.39 15.54 -6.41
#